data_AF-A0A2A2KK72-F1
#
_entry.id   AF-A0A2A2KK72-F1
#
_cell.length_a   1.000
_cell.length_b   1.000
_cell.length_c   1.000
_cell.angle_alpha   90.00
_cell.angle_beta   90.00
_cell.angle_gamma   90.00
#
_symmetry.space_group_name_H-M   'P 1'
#
loop_
_entity.id
_entity.type
_entity.pdbx_description
1 polymer ?
#
loop_
_entity_poly.entity_id
_entity_poly.type
_entity_poly.pdbx_seq_one_letter_code
_entity_poly.pdbx_strand_id
1 'polypeptide(L)'
;MLLHPVVQAVGLSVPPTTPGVGQCWVVGANPTGAWAGQANRLAGWSEGGWRFVDPREALVVWDVSQAIPIAYRGGLWQESDVRGARLTVGGQQVVGSRKGAIADPQGGGTIDDIARSTLVAILAALRGHGLIGTS
;
A
#
# COMPACT_ATOMS: atom_id res chain seq x y z
N MET A 1 22.28 -9.64 1.35
CA MET A 1 21.34 -8.54 1.62
C MET A 1 20.53 -8.31 0.36
N LEU A 2 19.20 -8.42 0.39
CA LEU A 2 18.35 -8.11 -0.76
C LEU A 2 18.09 -6.60 -0.76
N LEU A 3 18.49 -5.89 -1.81
CA LEU A 3 18.42 -4.44 -1.83
C LEU A 3 16.98 -3.94 -2.08
N HIS A 4 16.19 -4.66 -2.90
CA HIS A 4 14.76 -4.40 -3.10
C HIS A 4 14.04 -5.74 -3.34
N PRO A 5 13.42 -6.35 -2.31
CA PRO A 5 12.79 -7.65 -2.47
C PRO A 5 11.54 -7.54 -3.37
N VAL A 6 11.59 -8.26 -4.48
CA VAL A 6 10.44 -8.50 -5.36
C VAL A 6 9.95 -9.90 -5.09
N VAL A 7 8.66 -10.04 -4.79
CA VAL A 7 8.01 -11.33 -4.57
C VAL A 7 7.01 -11.61 -5.67
N GLN A 8 6.89 -12.87 -6.07
CA GLN A 8 5.96 -13.29 -7.12
C GLN A 8 4.52 -13.23 -6.63
N ALA A 9 4.28 -13.48 -5.34
CA ALA A 9 2.99 -13.35 -4.69
C ALA A 9 3.17 -13.26 -3.16
N VAL A 10 2.20 -12.63 -2.50
CA VAL A 10 2.05 -12.64 -1.05
C VAL A 10 0.95 -13.59 -0.59
N GLY A 11 1.22 -14.36 0.47
CA GLY A 11 0.20 -15.17 1.15
C GLY A 11 -0.01 -16.56 0.57
N LEU A 12 0.86 -17.01 -0.35
CA LEU A 12 0.77 -18.35 -0.91
C LEU A 12 1.16 -19.42 0.14
N SER A 13 0.35 -20.45 0.31
CA SER A 13 0.61 -21.51 1.30
C SER A 13 1.27 -22.77 0.72
N VAL A 14 1.18 -22.96 -0.60
CA VAL A 14 1.76 -24.12 -1.28
C VAL A 14 2.96 -23.66 -2.10
N PRO A 15 4.17 -24.23 -1.89
CA PRO A 15 5.32 -23.87 -2.70
C PRO A 15 5.06 -24.15 -4.19
N PRO A 16 5.48 -23.26 -5.10
CA PRO A 16 5.51 -23.56 -6.52
C PRO A 16 6.36 -24.80 -6.80
N THR A 17 5.96 -25.60 -7.79
CA THR A 17 6.65 -26.85 -8.17
C THR A 17 7.89 -26.62 -9.02
N THR A 18 7.93 -25.52 -9.79
CA THR A 18 9.04 -25.15 -10.68
C THR A 18 9.50 -23.70 -10.47
N PRO A 19 9.98 -23.33 -9.27
CA PRO A 19 10.50 -21.99 -9.01
C PRO A 19 11.82 -21.75 -9.76
N GLY A 20 11.96 -20.56 -10.34
CA GLY A 20 13.22 -20.07 -10.90
C GLY A 20 14.15 -19.55 -9.81
N VAL A 21 15.47 -19.71 -9.99
CA VAL A 21 16.48 -19.21 -9.04
C VAL A 21 16.32 -17.70 -8.87
N GLY A 22 16.33 -17.24 -7.61
CA GLY A 22 16.15 -15.85 -7.24
C GLY A 22 14.68 -15.41 -7.07
N GLN A 23 13.71 -16.22 -7.49
CA GLN A 23 12.30 -15.91 -7.22
C GLN A 23 12.00 -16.03 -5.71
N CYS A 24 11.16 -15.11 -5.24
CA CYS A 24 10.79 -15.03 -3.83
C CYS A 24 9.26 -14.95 -3.66
N TRP A 25 8.78 -15.32 -2.48
CA TRP A 25 7.38 -15.28 -2.06
C TRP A 25 7.28 -14.86 -0.60
N VAL A 26 6.15 -14.28 -0.22
CA VAL A 26 5.74 -14.25 1.19
C VAL A 26 4.84 -15.46 1.45
N VAL A 27 5.26 -16.29 2.39
CA VAL A 27 4.54 -17.51 2.76
C VAL A 27 3.25 -17.16 3.51
N GLY A 28 2.15 -17.81 3.15
CA GLY A 28 0.84 -17.66 3.79
C GLY A 28 0.79 -18.18 5.23
N ALA A 29 -0.37 -17.97 5.88
CA ALA A 29 -0.56 -18.31 7.28
C ALA A 29 -0.57 -19.83 7.58
N ASN A 30 -0.92 -20.66 6.58
CA ASN A 30 -1.08 -22.10 6.74
C ASN A 30 -0.25 -22.88 5.71
N PRO A 31 1.09 -22.80 5.75
CA PRO A 31 1.92 -23.34 4.69
C PRO A 31 2.03 -24.86 4.74
N THR A 32 2.23 -25.46 3.57
CA THR A 32 2.33 -26.92 3.39
C THR A 32 3.60 -27.32 2.64
N GLY A 33 3.86 -28.63 2.57
CA GLY A 33 5.02 -29.17 1.86
C GLY A 33 6.34 -28.61 2.39
N ALA A 34 7.21 -28.18 1.48
CA ALA A 34 8.51 -27.61 1.83
C ALA A 34 8.42 -26.28 2.62
N TRP A 35 7.27 -25.62 2.65
CA TRP A 35 7.04 -24.39 3.41
C TRP A 35 6.44 -24.63 4.80
N ALA A 36 6.16 -25.89 5.19
CA ALA A 36 5.60 -26.20 6.51
C ALA A 36 6.46 -25.60 7.65
N GLY A 37 5.80 -24.92 8.59
CA GLY A 37 6.46 -24.22 9.70
C GLY A 37 7.09 -22.87 9.34
N GLN A 38 6.94 -22.38 8.10
CA GLN A 38 7.55 -21.13 7.62
C GLN A 38 6.53 -20.00 7.42
N ALA A 39 5.42 -20.02 8.17
CA ALA A 39 4.32 -19.08 8.00
C ALA A 39 4.79 -17.62 8.12
N ASN A 40 4.29 -16.75 7.25
CA ASN A 40 4.58 -15.31 7.19
C ASN A 40 6.05 -14.94 6.91
N ARG A 41 6.93 -15.91 6.62
CA ARG A 41 8.33 -15.67 6.27
C ARG A 41 8.48 -15.33 4.79
N LEU A 42 9.60 -14.69 4.44
CA LEU A 42 10.04 -14.64 3.04
C LEU A 42 10.66 -15.97 2.66
N ALA A 43 10.19 -16.58 1.57
CA ALA A 43 10.77 -17.74 0.95
C ALA A 43 11.46 -17.34 -0.36
N GLY A 44 12.74 -17.62 -0.51
CA GLY A 44 13.49 -17.43 -1.75
C GLY A 44 14.01 -18.75 -2.29
N TRP A 45 13.89 -18.96 -3.60
CA TRP A 45 14.48 -20.13 -4.25
C TRP A 45 15.92 -19.86 -4.67
N SER A 46 16.83 -20.77 -4.33
CA SER A 46 18.24 -20.73 -4.72
C SER A 46 18.64 -22.04 -5.39
N GLU A 47 19.85 -22.11 -5.94
CA GLU A 47 20.41 -23.37 -6.47
C GLU A 47 20.46 -24.49 -5.42
N GLY A 48 20.59 -24.14 -4.14
CA GLY A 48 20.55 -25.07 -3.00
C GLY A 48 19.16 -25.30 -2.42
N GLY A 49 18.09 -24.86 -3.10
CA GLY A 49 16.71 -24.98 -2.64
C GLY A 49 16.20 -23.75 -1.88
N TRP A 50 15.16 -23.96 -1.06
CA TRP A 50 14.47 -22.90 -0.33
C TRP A 50 15.33 -22.26 0.77
N ARG A 51 15.31 -20.92 0.82
CA ARG A 51 15.80 -20.14 1.96
C ARG A 51 14.66 -19.34 2.57
N PHE A 52 14.59 -19.35 3.89
CA PHE A 52 13.57 -18.63 4.64
C PHE A 52 14.18 -17.55 5.50
N VAL A 53 13.56 -16.37 5.49
CA VAL A 53 14.02 -15.20 6.24
C VAL A 53 12.83 -14.60 6.98
N ASP A 54 13.03 -14.31 8.26
CA ASP A 54 12.04 -13.57 9.04
C ASP A 54 11.98 -12.12 8.56
N PRO A 55 10.78 -11.61 8.25
CA PRO A 55 10.63 -10.21 7.91
C PRO A 55 10.97 -9.33 9.11
N ARG A 56 11.53 -8.16 8.82
CA ARG A 56 11.74 -7.12 9.81
C ARG A 56 10.63 -6.10 9.70
N GLU A 57 10.27 -5.49 10.83
CA GLU A 57 9.36 -4.34 10.84
C GLU A 57 9.85 -3.30 9.82
N ALA A 58 8.92 -2.73 9.04
CA ALA A 58 9.19 -1.82 7.94
C ALA A 58 9.76 -2.41 6.65
N LEU A 59 9.93 -3.72 6.55
CA LEU A 59 10.27 -4.34 5.28
C LEU A 59 9.15 -4.10 4.26
N VAL A 60 9.50 -3.60 3.09
CA VAL A 60 8.59 -3.44 1.96
C VAL A 60 9.05 -4.34 0.84
N VAL A 61 8.11 -5.11 0.29
CA VAL A 61 8.29 -5.96 -0.89
C VAL A 61 7.40 -5.45 -2.02
N TRP A 62 7.84 -5.63 -3.26
CA TRP A 62 6.95 -5.46 -4.41
C TRP A 62 6.25 -6.78 -4.72
N ASP A 63 4.93 -6.82 -4.65
CA ASP A 63 4.15 -7.99 -5.09
C ASP A 63 3.86 -7.87 -6.59
N VAL A 64 4.44 -8.79 -7.38
CA VAL A 64 4.24 -8.84 -8.83
C VAL A 64 2.79 -9.20 -9.19
N SER A 65 2.13 -10.06 -8.42
CA SER A 65 0.77 -10.53 -8.72
C SER A 65 -0.29 -9.45 -8.57
N GLN A 66 -0.07 -8.52 -7.64
CA GLN A 66 -0.98 -7.39 -7.36
C GLN A 66 -0.47 -6.06 -7.91
N ALA A 67 0.79 -5.99 -8.35
CA ALA A 67 1.46 -4.77 -8.82
C ALA A 67 1.45 -3.62 -7.79
N ILE A 68 1.58 -3.96 -6.50
CA ILE A 68 1.60 -3.00 -5.38
C ILE A 68 2.71 -3.34 -4.38
N PRO A 69 3.19 -2.33 -3.62
CA PRO A 69 4.05 -2.57 -2.47
C PRO A 69 3.26 -3.12 -1.28
N ILE A 70 3.79 -4.18 -0.66
CA ILE A 70 3.27 -4.76 0.58
C ILE A 70 4.32 -4.54 1.69
N ALA A 71 3.90 -4.07 2.84
CA ALA A 71 4.74 -3.80 3.99
C ALA A 71 4.52 -4.81 5.12
N TYR A 72 5.59 -5.19 5.81
CA TYR A 72 5.51 -5.93 7.07
C TYR A 72 5.40 -4.96 8.25
N ARG A 73 4.23 -4.96 8.90
CA ARG A 73 3.84 -4.04 9.98
C ARG A 73 3.07 -4.76 11.06
N GLY A 74 3.45 -4.53 12.32
CA GLY A 74 2.70 -5.07 13.46
C GLY A 74 2.61 -6.60 13.44
N GLY A 75 3.62 -7.27 12.87
CA GLY A 75 3.65 -8.72 12.72
C GLY A 75 2.94 -9.29 11.48
N LEU A 76 2.35 -8.43 10.63
CA LEU A 76 1.53 -8.84 9.49
C LEU A 76 2.01 -8.20 8.18
N TRP A 77 1.76 -8.89 7.07
CA TRP A 77 1.90 -8.33 5.73
C TRP A 77 0.60 -7.64 5.32
N GLN A 78 0.70 -6.41 4.85
CA GLN A 78 -0.44 -5.58 4.47
C GLN A 78 -0.03 -4.61 3.36
N GLU A 79 -1.03 -4.07 2.64
CA GLU A 79 -0.78 -3.02 1.65
C GLU A 79 0.01 -1.86 2.28
N SER A 80 1.01 -1.36 1.55
CA SER A 80 1.86 -0.29 2.06
C SER A 80 1.16 1.06 1.92
N ASP A 81 0.96 1.74 3.05
CA ASP A 81 0.61 3.16 3.06
C ASP A 81 1.75 4.00 2.43
N VAL A 82 1.40 5.03 1.66
CA VAL A 82 2.34 6.10 1.31
C VAL A 82 2.44 7.06 2.48
N ARG A 83 3.51 6.94 3.28
CA ARG A 83 3.78 7.84 4.41
C ARG A 83 4.86 8.85 4.03
N GLY A 84 4.52 10.14 4.12
CA GLY A 84 5.46 11.22 3.84
C GLY A 84 4.88 12.58 4.22
N ALA A 85 5.75 13.60 4.28
CA ALA A 85 5.32 14.96 4.58
C ALA A 85 4.55 15.62 3.42
N ARG A 86 4.84 15.21 2.18
CA ARG A 86 4.22 15.74 0.96
C ARG A 86 4.37 14.77 -0.22
N LEU A 87 3.46 14.88 -1.18
CA LEU A 87 3.61 14.33 -2.53
C LEU A 87 4.11 15.45 -3.45
N THR A 88 5.14 15.16 -4.24
CA THR A 88 5.68 16.08 -5.25
C THR A 88 5.66 15.44 -6.63
N VAL A 89 5.21 16.19 -7.65
CA VAL A 89 5.20 15.77 -9.06
C VAL A 89 5.95 16.83 -9.85
N GLY A 90 6.95 16.41 -10.64
CA GLY A 90 7.79 17.36 -11.39
C GLY A 90 8.53 18.37 -10.50
N GLY A 91 8.87 17.99 -9.27
CA GLY A 91 9.50 18.87 -8.27
C GLY A 91 8.54 19.84 -7.57
N GLN A 92 7.28 19.93 -7.99
CA GLN A 92 6.27 20.77 -7.35
C GLN A 92 5.46 19.97 -6.34
N GLN A 93 5.18 20.55 -5.17
CA GLN A 93 4.30 19.95 -4.19
C GLN A 93 2.85 19.96 -4.70
N VAL A 94 2.22 18.78 -4.71
CA VAL A 94 0.82 18.60 -5.12
C VAL A 94 -0.09 18.20 -3.97
N VAL A 95 0.44 17.50 -2.94
CA VAL A 95 -0.30 17.19 -1.70
C VAL A 95 0.60 17.49 -0.51
N GLY A 96 0.07 18.16 0.51
CA GLY A 96 0.74 18.41 1.78
C GLY A 96 -0.09 17.94 2.97
N SER A 97 0.17 18.49 4.15
CA SER A 97 -0.68 18.25 5.33
C SER A 97 -2.12 18.69 5.07
N ARG A 98 -3.08 17.94 5.62
CA ARG A 98 -4.51 18.28 5.63
C ARG A 98 -4.70 19.74 6.07
N LYS A 99 -5.53 20.49 5.34
CA LYS A 99 -5.88 21.88 5.68
C LYS A 99 -7.14 21.94 6.54
N GLY A 100 -7.42 23.11 7.12
CA GLY A 100 -8.67 23.36 7.85
C GLY A 100 -9.90 23.18 6.94
N ALA A 101 -11.07 23.00 7.56
CA ALA A 101 -12.32 22.91 6.82
C ALA A 101 -12.60 24.23 6.07
N ILE A 102 -13.09 24.11 4.84
CA ILE A 102 -13.64 25.24 4.09
C ILE A 102 -15.15 25.17 4.30
N ALA A 103 -15.77 26.27 4.74
CA ALA A 103 -17.21 26.33 4.95
C ALA A 103 -17.97 26.25 3.61
N ASP A 104 -19.17 25.66 3.65
CA ASP A 104 -20.04 25.64 2.49
C ASP A 104 -20.46 27.09 2.12
N PRO A 105 -20.67 27.40 0.83
CA PRO A 105 -21.04 28.74 0.39
C PRO A 105 -22.39 29.18 0.95
N GLN A 106 -22.41 30.28 1.72
CA GLN A 106 -23.61 30.89 2.28
C GLN A 106 -23.82 32.32 1.76
N GLY A 107 -25.08 32.77 1.70
CA GLY A 107 -25.44 34.14 1.30
C GLY A 107 -25.50 34.36 -0.22
N GLY A 108 -25.35 35.63 -0.62
CA GLY A 108 -25.46 36.12 -2.00
C GLY A 108 -26.83 36.75 -2.30
N GLY A 109 -26.83 37.91 -2.97
CA GLY A 109 -28.06 38.63 -3.36
C GLY A 109 -28.76 38.03 -4.59
N THR A 110 -28.00 37.35 -5.44
CA THR A 110 -28.53 36.49 -6.51
C THR A 110 -27.78 35.18 -6.44
N ILE A 111 -28.54 34.08 -6.44
CA ILE A 111 -28.05 32.75 -6.18
C ILE A 111 -28.12 31.95 -7.49
N ASP A 112 -27.00 31.35 -7.88
CA ASP A 112 -26.96 30.28 -8.87
C ASP A 112 -26.92 28.93 -8.13
N ASP A 113 -28.04 28.21 -8.17
CA ASP A 113 -28.21 26.95 -7.44
C ASP A 113 -27.36 25.82 -8.00
N ILE A 114 -27.13 25.80 -9.31
CA ILE A 114 -26.30 24.76 -9.96
C ILE A 114 -24.83 24.96 -9.57
N ALA A 115 -24.36 26.20 -9.59
CA ALA A 115 -23.02 26.54 -9.13
C ALA A 115 -22.83 26.18 -7.64
N ARG A 116 -23.81 26.52 -6.79
CA ARG A 116 -23.75 26.19 -5.36
C ARG A 116 -23.69 24.68 -5.13
N SER A 117 -24.56 23.92 -5.79
CA SER A 117 -24.58 22.46 -5.67
C SER A 117 -23.23 21.85 -6.07
N THR A 118 -22.64 22.34 -7.16
CA THR A 118 -21.34 21.89 -7.65
C THR A 118 -20.23 22.17 -6.63
N LEU A 119 -20.20 23.37 -6.03
CA LEU A 119 -19.21 23.73 -5.01
C LEU A 119 -19.33 22.84 -3.78
N VAL A 120 -20.55 22.56 -3.31
CA VAL A 120 -20.79 21.65 -2.17
C VAL A 120 -20.29 20.24 -2.49
N ALA A 121 -20.53 19.73 -3.71
CA ALA A 121 -20.04 18.42 -4.14
C ALA A 121 -18.51 18.35 -4.18
N ILE A 122 -17.84 19.41 -4.66
CA ILE A 122 -16.37 19.51 -4.64
C ILE A 122 -15.85 19.50 -3.20
N LEU A 123 -16.43 20.31 -2.30
CA LEU A 123 -16.03 20.31 -0.90
C LEU A 123 -16.22 18.95 -0.23
N ALA A 124 -17.33 18.26 -0.53
CA ALA A 124 -17.58 16.91 -0.04
C ALA A 124 -16.50 15.91 -0.52
N ALA A 125 -16.11 15.97 -1.80
CA ALA A 125 -15.02 15.14 -2.32
C ALA A 125 -13.68 15.43 -1.62
N LEU A 126 -13.32 16.71 -1.43
CA LEU A 126 -12.09 17.10 -0.73
C LEU A 126 -12.07 16.64 0.73
N ARG A 127 -13.22 16.70 1.42
CA ARG A 127 -13.39 16.17 2.79
C ARG A 127 -13.27 14.65 2.81
N GLY A 128 -13.91 13.96 1.87
CA GLY A 128 -13.87 12.50 1.75
C GLY A 128 -12.47 11.95 1.48
N HIS A 129 -11.66 12.65 0.66
CA HIS A 129 -10.25 12.33 0.46
C HIS A 129 -9.34 12.74 1.62
N GLY A 130 -9.83 13.49 2.61
CA GLY A 130 -9.05 13.96 3.75
C GLY A 130 -8.11 15.14 3.46
N LEU A 131 -8.28 15.84 2.33
CA LEU A 131 -7.44 16.99 1.95
C LEU A 131 -7.75 18.23 2.80
N ILE A 132 -9.00 18.40 3.21
CA ILE A 132 -9.48 19.47 4.11
C ILE A 132 -10.23 18.89 5.31
N GLY A 133 -10.36 19.66 6.39
CA GLY A 133 -11.15 19.33 7.58
C GLY A 133 -12.62 19.06 7.23
N THR A 134 -13.27 18.20 8.01
CA THR A 134 -14.75 18.09 7.98
C THR A 134 -15.34 19.35 8.58
N SER A 135 -16.35 19.93 7.90
CA SER A 135 -17.12 21.10 8.35
C SER A 135 -17.84 20.85 9.66
#